data_AF-A0A812UTS0-F1
#
_entry.id   AF-A0A812UTS0-F1
#
_cell.length_a   1.000
_cell.length_b   1.000
_cell.length_c   1.000
_cell.angle_alpha   90.00
_cell.angle_beta   90.00
_cell.angle_gamma   90.00
#
_symmetry.space_group_name_H-M   'P 1'
#
loop_
_entity.id
_entity.type
_entity.pdbx_description
1 polymer ?
#
loop_
_entity_poly.entity_id
_entity_poly.type
_entity_poly.pdbx_seq_one_letter_code
_entity_poly.pdbx_strand_id
1 'polypeptide(L)'
;ALGRGELSKYFRGPYLRGQVYEGSLYSSGFLDELLTFDYTASDGLVQVWQHAVMLCDPEDQQGPGERDLCVLYHYTNELAFRNVANMEQTIAELFASLVDSRAHFGKGVYCTQHEP
;
A
#
# COMPACT_ATOMS: atom_id res chain seq x y z
N ALA A 1 -12.97 -12.78 -5.92
CA ALA A 1 -13.31 -12.53 -4.50
C ALA A 1 -12.27 -11.56 -3.94
N LEU A 2 -12.73 -10.47 -3.32
CA LEU A 2 -11.93 -9.36 -2.81
C LEU A 2 -10.84 -9.85 -1.83
N GLY A 3 -9.63 -9.30 -1.88
CA GLY A 3 -8.52 -9.65 -0.98
C GLY A 3 -7.84 -11.02 -1.20
N ARG A 4 -7.99 -11.64 -2.37
CA ARG A 4 -7.31 -12.91 -2.73
C ARG A 4 -6.05 -12.75 -3.59
N GLY A 5 -5.70 -11.50 -3.87
CA GLY A 5 -4.55 -11.15 -4.66
C GLY A 5 -3.21 -11.55 -4.05
N GLU A 6 -2.17 -11.71 -4.88
CA GLU A 6 -0.85 -12.15 -4.40
C GLU A 6 -0.28 -11.14 -3.37
N LEU A 7 -0.33 -9.85 -3.70
CA LEU A 7 0.13 -8.80 -2.80
C LEU A 7 -0.75 -8.68 -1.56
N SER A 8 -2.07 -8.80 -1.72
CA SER A 8 -3.01 -8.74 -0.58
C SER A 8 -2.74 -9.85 0.44
N LYS A 9 -2.41 -11.05 -0.02
CA LYS A 9 -2.03 -12.18 0.86
C LYS A 9 -0.68 -11.93 1.52
N TYR A 10 0.28 -11.41 0.76
CA TYR A 10 1.62 -11.09 1.26
C TYR A 10 1.58 -10.05 2.38
N PHE A 11 0.93 -8.90 2.15
CA PHE A 11 0.86 -7.81 3.12
C PHE A 11 0.06 -8.16 4.38
N ARG A 12 -0.87 -9.11 4.30
CA ARG A 12 -1.67 -9.56 5.46
C ARG A 12 -0.93 -10.52 6.40
N GLY A 13 0.15 -11.16 5.96
CA GLY A 13 0.81 -12.20 6.74
C GLY A 13 2.32 -12.20 6.59
N PRO A 14 2.88 -12.77 5.50
CA PRO A 14 4.32 -12.87 5.29
C PRO A 14 5.08 -11.56 5.52
N TYR A 15 4.57 -10.44 5.01
CA TYR A 15 5.16 -9.10 5.20
C TYR A 15 5.32 -8.74 6.69
N LEU A 16 4.29 -9.00 7.51
CA LEU A 16 4.30 -8.69 8.95
C LEU A 16 5.30 -9.55 9.72
N ARG A 17 5.67 -10.72 9.17
CA ARG A 17 6.68 -11.62 9.71
C ARG A 17 8.08 -11.35 9.14
N GLY A 18 8.24 -10.28 8.34
CA GLY A 18 9.51 -9.95 7.68
C GLY A 18 9.93 -10.96 6.60
N GLN A 19 9.00 -11.73 6.06
CA GLN A 19 9.27 -12.67 4.97
C GLN A 19 9.35 -11.93 3.63
N VAL A 20 10.11 -12.49 2.69
CA VAL A 20 10.22 -11.98 1.32
C VAL A 20 8.97 -12.36 0.52
N TYR A 21 8.62 -11.54 -0.45
CA TYR A 21 7.56 -11.84 -1.41
C TYR A 21 7.97 -12.95 -2.38
N GLU A 22 7.13 -13.98 -2.54
CA GLU A 22 7.38 -15.15 -3.41
C GLU A 22 6.25 -15.37 -4.44
N GLY A 23 5.63 -14.29 -4.92
CA GLY A 23 4.58 -14.39 -5.95
C GLY A 23 5.11 -14.47 -7.38
N SER A 24 4.20 -14.67 -8.33
CA SER A 24 4.48 -14.89 -9.74
C SER A 24 4.08 -13.73 -10.64
N LEU A 25 3.15 -12.89 -10.20
CA LEU A 25 2.56 -11.81 -11.00
C LEU A 25 3.38 -10.52 -10.94
N TYR A 26 4.16 -10.33 -9.87
CA TYR A 26 4.90 -9.11 -9.60
C TYR A 26 6.40 -9.39 -9.55
N SER A 27 7.19 -8.50 -10.14
CA SER A 27 8.65 -8.54 -10.05
C SER A 27 9.18 -7.43 -9.15
N SER A 28 10.34 -7.63 -8.52
CA SER A 28 11.02 -6.53 -7.83
C SER A 28 11.50 -5.48 -8.83
N GLY A 29 11.25 -4.22 -8.53
CA GLY A 29 11.62 -3.07 -9.34
C GLY A 29 11.99 -1.86 -8.48
N PHE A 30 12.20 -0.75 -9.17
CA PHE A 30 12.55 0.52 -8.55
C PHE A 30 11.87 1.69 -9.27
N LEU A 31 11.46 2.69 -8.50
CA LEU A 31 11.20 4.04 -9.00
C LEU A 31 12.23 4.97 -8.35
N ASP A 32 13.26 5.32 -9.11
CA ASP A 32 14.49 5.93 -8.60
C ASP A 32 15.11 5.07 -7.47
N GLU A 33 15.08 5.55 -6.22
CA GLU A 33 15.61 4.83 -5.04
C GLU A 33 14.52 4.03 -4.30
N LEU A 34 13.25 4.16 -4.70
CA LEU A 34 12.12 3.55 -4.02
C LEU A 34 11.92 2.11 -4.50
N LEU A 35 11.86 1.17 -3.56
CA LEU A 35 11.59 -0.23 -3.86
C LEU A 35 10.14 -0.45 -4.28
N THR A 36 9.93 -1.10 -5.43
CA THR A 36 8.59 -1.37 -5.97
C THR A 36 8.37 -2.85 -6.29
N PHE A 37 7.10 -3.26 -6.26
CA PHE A 37 6.59 -4.44 -6.93
C PHE A 37 5.99 -3.99 -8.26
N ASP A 38 6.61 -4.41 -9.35
CA ASP A 38 6.25 -4.01 -10.69
C ASP A 38 5.30 -5.04 -11.32
N TYR A 39 4.21 -4.54 -11.91
CA TYR A 39 3.20 -5.31 -12.62
C TYR A 39 3.02 -4.76 -14.03
N THR A 40 3.16 -5.61 -15.04
CA THR A 40 2.92 -5.22 -16.44
C THR A 40 1.45 -5.44 -16.79
N ALA A 41 0.64 -4.39 -16.68
CA ALA A 41 -0.75 -4.39 -17.10
C ALA A 41 -0.87 -4.24 -18.63
N SER A 42 -2.08 -4.42 -19.16
CA SER A 42 -2.34 -4.28 -20.60
C SER A 42 -2.17 -2.85 -21.13
N ASP A 43 -2.30 -1.85 -20.27
CA ASP A 43 -2.24 -0.42 -20.58
C ASP A 43 -0.96 0.26 -20.09
N GLY A 44 -0.08 -0.46 -19.37
CA GLY A 44 1.20 0.07 -18.94
C GLY A 44 1.81 -0.62 -17.73
N LEU A 45 2.92 -0.08 -17.26
CA LEU A 45 3.58 -0.50 -16.03
C LEU A 45 2.84 0.09 -14.82
N VAL A 46 2.49 -0.76 -13.87
CA VAL A 46 2.03 -0.35 -12.54
C VAL A 46 3.13 -0.67 -11.54
N GLN A 47 3.50 0.32 -10.73
CA GLN A 47 4.51 0.15 -9.69
C GLN A 47 3.85 0.31 -8.33
N VAL A 48 3.89 -0.75 -7.52
CA VAL A 48 3.36 -0.76 -6.16
C VAL A 48 4.50 -0.59 -5.18
N TRP A 49 4.35 0.25 -4.17
CA TRP A 49 5.40 0.40 -3.15
C TRP A 49 5.60 -0.90 -2.36
N GLN A 50 6.85 -1.27 -2.07
CA GLN A 50 7.13 -2.49 -1.29
C GLN A 50 6.81 -2.37 0.20
N HIS A 51 6.54 -1.16 0.69
CA HIS A 51 6.16 -0.90 2.07
C HIS A 51 4.65 -0.66 2.20
N ALA A 52 4.11 -1.10 3.33
CA ALA A 52 2.73 -0.84 3.72
C ALA A 52 2.67 0.17 4.86
N VAL A 53 1.73 1.10 4.77
CA VAL A 53 1.43 2.08 5.82
C VAL A 53 0.43 1.42 6.79
N MET A 54 0.85 1.23 8.04
CA MET A 54 -0.02 0.67 9.07
C MET A 54 -0.88 1.78 9.68
N LEU A 55 -2.20 1.61 9.59
CA LEU A 55 -3.19 2.56 10.09
C LEU A 55 -3.83 2.16 11.42
N CYS A 56 -3.38 1.06 12.02
CA CYS A 56 -3.90 0.57 13.29
C CYS A 56 -3.43 1.46 14.43
N ASP A 57 -4.22 1.51 15.50
CA ASP A 57 -3.86 2.25 16.71
C ASP A 57 -2.58 1.64 17.31
N PRO A 58 -1.49 2.42 17.44
CA PRO A 58 -0.26 1.92 18.04
C PRO A 58 -0.40 1.55 19.53
N GLU A 59 -1.45 2.01 20.21
CA GLU A 59 -1.76 1.62 21.60
C GLU A 59 -2.42 0.22 21.71
N ASP A 60 -2.81 -0.38 20.59
CA ASP A 60 -3.34 -1.74 20.55
C ASP A 60 -2.21 -2.76 20.73
N GLN A 61 -1.87 -3.04 21.99
CA GLN A 61 -0.73 -3.88 22.40
C GLN A 61 -0.77 -5.32 21.88
N GLN A 62 -1.93 -5.80 21.43
CA GLN A 62 -2.06 -7.15 20.87
C GLN A 62 -1.72 -7.19 19.38
N GLY A 63 -1.66 -6.03 18.72
CA GLY A 63 -1.64 -5.93 17.27
C GLY A 63 -2.92 -6.52 16.66
N PRO A 64 -3.31 -6.09 15.47
CA PRO A 64 -4.40 -6.75 14.77
C PRO A 64 -3.96 -8.19 14.45
N GLY A 65 -4.74 -9.19 14.87
CA GLY A 65 -4.54 -10.55 14.39
C GLY A 65 -4.63 -10.59 12.86
N GLU A 66 -3.91 -11.52 12.20
CA GLU A 66 -3.89 -11.61 10.72
C GLU A 66 -5.30 -11.67 10.08
N ARG A 67 -6.32 -12.08 10.84
CA ARG A 67 -7.72 -12.18 10.40
C ARG A 67 -8.48 -10.85 10.40
N ASP A 68 -7.99 -9.86 11.15
CA ASP A 68 -8.65 -8.57 11.33
C ASP A 68 -8.05 -7.47 10.42
N LEU A 69 -6.96 -7.79 9.71
CA LEU A 69 -6.30 -6.88 8.81
C LEU A 69 -6.98 -6.78 7.44
N CYS A 70 -7.28 -5.55 7.04
CA CYS A 70 -7.72 -5.19 5.71
C CYS A 70 -6.57 -4.52 4.94
N VAL A 71 -6.15 -5.12 3.82
CA VAL A 71 -5.21 -4.49 2.89
C VAL A 71 -6.00 -3.63 1.91
N LEU A 72 -5.57 -2.39 1.77
CA LEU A 72 -6.20 -1.39 0.92
C LEU A 72 -5.13 -0.72 0.06
N TYR A 73 -5.48 -0.45 -1.19
CA TYR A 73 -4.60 0.17 -2.19
C TYR A 73 -5.08 1.59 -2.50
N HIS A 74 -4.16 2.54 -2.49
CA HIS A 74 -4.39 3.91 -2.94
C HIS A 74 -3.66 4.11 -4.26
N TYR A 75 -4.41 4.36 -5.34
CA TYR A 75 -3.84 4.63 -6.66
C TYR A 75 -3.62 6.11 -6.81
N THR A 76 -2.42 6.47 -7.27
CA THR A 76 -2.04 7.87 -7.44
C THR A 76 -1.04 8.03 -8.57
N ASN A 77 -0.70 9.28 -8.90
CA ASN A 77 0.31 9.57 -9.90
C ASN A 77 1.72 9.49 -9.31
N GLU A 78 2.73 9.52 -10.19
CA GLU A 78 4.14 9.38 -9.80
C GLU A 78 4.61 10.44 -8.79
N LEU A 79 4.19 11.71 -8.94
CA LEU A 79 4.58 12.78 -8.03
C LEU A 79 4.07 12.53 -6.61
N ALA A 80 2.80 12.17 -6.48
CA ALA A 80 2.20 11.84 -5.19
C ALA A 80 2.80 10.54 -4.61
N PHE A 81 3.08 9.54 -5.46
CA PHE A 81 3.75 8.32 -5.04
C PHE A 81 5.11 8.61 -4.41
N ARG A 82 5.95 9.44 -5.06
CA ARG A 82 7.27 9.83 -4.54
C ARG A 82 7.17 10.54 -3.18
N ASN A 83 6.16 11.39 -2.99
CA ASN A 83 5.93 12.05 -1.72
C ASN A 83 5.51 11.06 -0.63
N VAL A 84 4.56 10.16 -0.94
CA VAL A 84 4.04 9.15 -0.01
C VAL A 84 5.11 8.14 0.41
N ALA A 85 5.94 7.74 -0.55
CA ALA A 85 7.01 6.77 -0.33
C ALA A 85 8.24 7.37 0.35
N ASN A 86 8.20 8.66 0.73
CA ASN A 86 9.24 9.29 1.51
C ASN A 86 9.18 8.81 2.98
N MET A 87 10.11 7.91 3.32
CA MET A 87 10.23 7.33 4.66
C MET A 87 10.64 8.33 5.75
N GLU A 88 11.00 9.57 5.40
CA GLU A 88 11.30 10.63 6.36
C GLU A 88 10.03 11.33 6.90
N GLN A 89 8.87 11.12 6.27
CA GLN A 89 7.61 11.72 6.70
C GLN A 89 6.94 10.92 7.82
N THR A 90 6.31 11.64 8.74
CA THR A 90 5.43 11.03 9.74
C THR A 90 4.13 10.55 9.09
N ILE A 91 3.46 9.56 9.71
CA ILE A 91 2.15 9.08 9.26
C ILE A 91 1.12 10.23 9.20
N ALA A 92 1.21 11.20 10.11
CA ALA A 92 0.33 12.37 10.11
C ALA A 92 0.55 13.28 8.88
N GLU A 93 1.82 13.55 8.52
CA GLU A 93 2.17 14.31 7.32
C GLU A 93 1.74 13.57 6.05
N LEU A 94 1.95 12.25 6.03
CA LEU A 94 1.50 11.39 4.95
C LEU A 94 -0.02 11.50 4.76
N PHE A 95 -0.81 11.34 5.84
CA PHE A 95 -2.26 11.50 5.77
C PHE A 95 -2.65 12.88 5.24
N ALA A 96 -2.06 13.93 5.77
CA ALA A 96 -2.36 15.30 5.33
C ALA A 96 -2.12 15.49 3.83
N SER A 97 -1.09 14.84 3.26
CA SER A 97 -0.81 14.86 1.82
C SER A 97 -1.80 14.06 0.96
N LEU A 98 -2.48 13.07 1.57
CA LEU A 98 -3.41 12.15 0.90
C LEU A 98 -4.89 12.57 1.03
N VAL A 99 -5.23 13.49 1.94
CA VAL A 99 -6.62 13.95 2.10
C VAL A 99 -7.05 14.80 0.92
N ASP A 100 -8.02 14.30 0.13
CA ASP A 100 -8.66 15.11 -0.90
C ASP A 100 -9.72 16.04 -0.29
N SER A 101 -9.65 17.31 -0.68
CA SER A 101 -10.65 18.32 -0.31
C SER A 101 -11.90 18.27 -1.19
N ARG A 102 -11.79 17.69 -2.40
CA ARG A 102 -12.88 17.50 -3.37
C ARG A 102 -13.40 16.06 -3.28
N ALA A 103 -13.89 15.71 -2.09
CA ALA A 103 -14.26 14.35 -1.77
C ALA A 103 -15.79 14.13 -1.82
N HIS A 104 -16.24 13.14 -2.59
CA HIS A 104 -17.65 12.78 -2.73
C HIS A 104 -18.27 12.17 -1.46
N PHE A 105 -17.45 11.60 -0.57
CA PHE A 105 -17.88 10.86 0.63
C PHE A 105 -17.30 11.44 1.93
N GLY A 106 -16.84 12.69 1.88
CA GLY A 106 -16.15 13.35 2.99
C GLY A 106 -14.63 13.27 2.89
N LYS A 107 -13.95 14.15 3.63
CA LYS A 107 -12.49 14.31 3.55
C LYS A 107 -11.79 13.07 4.11
N GLY A 108 -10.97 12.42 3.30
CA GLY A 108 -10.20 11.24 3.70
C GLY A 108 -9.37 10.67 2.56
N VAL A 109 -8.74 9.52 2.81
CA VAL A 109 -7.96 8.78 1.82
C VAL A 109 -8.86 7.75 1.13
N TYR A 110 -8.86 7.77 -0.20
CA TYR A 110 -9.67 6.89 -1.01
C TYR A 110 -8.88 5.66 -1.39
N CYS A 111 -9.32 4.49 -0.94
CA CYS A 111 -8.64 3.24 -1.21
C CYS A 111 -9.61 2.18 -1.73
N THR A 112 -9.04 1.13 -2.32
CA THR A 112 -9.79 -0.03 -2.82
C THR A 112 -9.16 -1.33 -2.34
N GLN A 113 -9.95 -2.40 -2.23
CA GLN A 113 -9.45 -3.76 -1.99
C GLN A 113 -8.96 -4.46 -3.27
N HIS A 114 -9.05 -3.78 -4.41
CA HIS A 114 -8.58 -4.28 -5.69
C HIS A 114 -7.09 -3.99 -5.87
N GLU A 115 -6.28 -5.05 -5.87
CA GLU A 115 -4.89 -4.98 -6.32
C GLU A 115 -4.82 -4.63 -7.82
N PRO A 116 -3.65 -4.17 -8.31
CA PRO A 116 -3.45 -3.87 -9.72
C PRO A 116 -3.74 -5.01 -10.68
#